data_AF-A0A0M2H9X2-F1
#
_entry.id   AF-A0A0M2H9X2-F1
#
_cell.length_a   1.000
_cell.length_b   1.000
_cell.length_c   1.000
_cell.angle_alpha   90.00
_cell.angle_beta   90.00
_cell.angle_gamma   90.00
#
_symmetry.space_group_name_H-M   'P 1'
#
loop_
_entity.id
_entity.type
_entity.pdbx_description
1 polymer ?
#
loop_
_entity_poly.entity_id
_entity_poly.type
_entity_poly.pdbx_seq_one_letter_code
_entity_poly.pdbx_strand_id
1 'polypeptide(L)'
;MRRWDRFAGVVMISLVGMAALAGCGPAPWEEGAGGSTPTPTSTTVPTPVPNDLSGGATQRQLAAGAVTATIDYWSTLSMDEWTAEAIKPVSISLITTVTPDDGQKVYLQRATMTAVPSSPTGALDALAPQVDSSTVSPGYLVLDPYSYSQTFNVGPVPAEATYVTLQFSYDFLVQTTPTSSEYAKQTATDTLTVALTD
;
A
#
# COMPACT_ATOMS: atom_id res chain seq x y z
N MET A 1 66.75 3.13 25.68
CA MET A 1 67.36 3.53 24.39
C MET A 1 66.57 4.77 23.92
N ARG A 2 66.94 6.01 24.29
CA ARG A 2 67.91 6.95 23.65
C ARG A 2 67.61 7.17 22.16
N ARG A 3 66.98 8.30 21.78
CA ARG A 3 67.56 9.61 21.31
C ARG A 3 67.73 9.63 19.77
N TRP A 4 67.09 10.57 19.05
CA TRP A 4 67.70 11.77 18.39
C TRP A 4 67.63 11.61 16.85
N ASP A 5 67.55 12.59 15.93
CA ASP A 5 67.43 14.07 15.84
C ASP A 5 66.99 14.36 14.36
N ARG A 6 66.02 15.24 14.06
CA ARG A 6 66.16 16.65 13.57
C ARG A 6 67.30 16.97 12.59
N PHE A 7 66.96 17.41 11.36
CA PHE A 7 67.63 18.46 10.54
C PHE A 7 66.60 18.92 9.47
N ALA A 8 66.07 20.16 9.42
CA ALA A 8 66.64 21.50 9.15
C ALA A 8 66.79 21.82 7.63
N GLY A 9 66.22 22.96 7.21
CA GLY A 9 66.47 23.54 5.89
C GLY A 9 65.47 24.63 5.47
N VAL A 10 65.69 25.87 5.92
CA VAL A 10 65.05 27.10 5.42
C VAL A 10 65.86 27.63 4.24
N VAL A 11 65.20 28.01 3.12
CA VAL A 11 65.75 28.99 2.17
C VAL A 11 64.61 29.87 1.64
N MET A 12 64.77 31.18 1.82
CA MET A 12 63.95 32.27 1.32
C MET A 12 64.79 33.02 0.27
N ILE A 13 64.28 33.29 -0.95
CA ILE A 13 64.80 34.22 -1.99
C ILE A 13 63.57 34.58 -2.87
N SER A 14 62.99 35.78 -2.84
CA SER A 14 63.34 37.08 -3.49
C SER A 14 62.49 37.39 -4.75
N LEU A 15 61.63 38.41 -4.61
CA LEU A 15 61.17 39.43 -5.57
C LEU A 15 61.55 39.34 -7.06
N VAL A 16 60.56 39.38 -7.97
CA VAL A 16 60.53 40.20 -9.22
C VAL A 16 59.05 40.44 -9.63
N GLY A 17 58.69 41.67 -10.01
CA GLY A 17 57.33 42.09 -10.37
C GLY A 17 57.00 42.18 -11.87
N MET A 18 55.73 42.39 -12.19
CA MET A 18 55.15 43.03 -13.40
C MET A 18 53.64 43.19 -13.14
N ALA A 19 53.09 44.40 -13.00
CA ALA A 19 52.77 45.39 -14.03
C ALA A 19 51.72 44.89 -15.06
N ALA A 20 50.49 45.36 -14.86
CA ALA A 20 49.43 45.70 -15.81
C ALA A 20 49.07 44.74 -16.98
N LEU A 21 47.80 44.30 -16.98
CA LEU A 21 46.88 44.31 -18.14
C LEU A 21 45.45 44.02 -17.63
N ALA A 22 44.82 45.03 -17.00
CA ALA A 22 43.38 45.04 -16.83
C ALA A 22 42.78 45.56 -18.15
N GLY A 23 42.16 44.66 -18.92
CA GLY A 23 41.62 45.01 -20.23
C GLY A 23 40.90 43.84 -20.92
N CYS A 24 39.97 43.18 -20.24
CA CYS A 24 38.89 42.45 -20.91
C CYS A 24 37.62 43.28 -20.76
N GLY A 25 37.33 44.12 -21.76
CA GLY A 25 35.96 44.60 -21.96
C GLY A 25 35.10 43.44 -22.48
N PRO A 26 33.79 43.42 -22.17
CA PRO A 26 32.88 42.42 -22.71
C PRO A 26 32.88 42.48 -24.24
N ALA A 27 32.73 41.31 -24.85
CA ALA A 27 32.81 41.19 -26.29
C ALA A 27 31.58 41.83 -26.97
N PRO A 28 31.75 42.54 -28.10
CA PRO A 28 30.70 43.36 -28.71
C PRO A 28 29.55 42.56 -29.35
N TRP A 29 29.55 41.23 -29.25
CA TRP A 29 28.45 40.38 -29.68
C TRP A 29 27.45 40.06 -28.56
N GLU A 30 27.63 40.62 -27.36
CA GLU A 30 26.68 40.49 -26.23
C GLU A 30 25.49 41.48 -26.30
N GLU A 31 25.33 42.21 -27.40
CA GLU A 31 24.15 43.04 -27.65
C GLU A 31 22.97 42.17 -28.12
N GLY A 32 22.34 41.47 -27.18
CA GLY A 32 21.10 40.74 -27.51
C GLY A 32 20.58 39.72 -26.49
N ALA A 33 21.21 39.54 -25.34
CA ALA A 33 20.72 38.58 -24.34
C ALA A 33 19.67 39.18 -23.38
N GLY A 34 18.71 39.93 -23.93
CA GLY A 34 17.45 40.25 -23.25
C GLY A 34 16.46 39.09 -23.41
N GLY A 35 16.87 37.87 -23.06
CA GLY A 35 16.03 36.68 -23.14
C GLY A 35 15.63 36.27 -21.73
N SER A 36 14.35 36.45 -21.38
CA SER A 36 13.77 35.91 -20.16
C SER A 36 14.16 34.43 -20.01
N THR A 37 14.91 34.10 -18.96
CA THR A 37 15.23 32.72 -18.63
C THR A 37 13.90 31.97 -18.46
N PRO A 38 13.61 30.92 -19.25
CA PRO A 38 12.42 30.12 -19.02
C PRO A 38 12.59 29.46 -17.65
N THR A 39 11.72 29.82 -16.70
CA THR A 39 11.60 29.07 -15.45
C THR A 39 11.18 27.65 -15.83
N PRO A 40 11.95 26.60 -15.47
CA PRO A 40 11.51 25.24 -15.71
C PRO A 40 10.24 25.01 -14.88
N THR A 41 9.10 24.87 -15.55
CA THR A 41 7.90 24.35 -14.91
C THR A 41 8.19 22.91 -14.55
N SER A 42 8.47 22.64 -13.28
CA SER A 42 8.56 21.28 -12.77
C SER A 42 7.17 20.65 -12.88
N THR A 43 6.95 19.85 -13.93
CA THR A 43 5.77 18.99 -14.01
C THR A 43 5.91 17.94 -12.91
N THR A 44 5.22 18.15 -11.80
CA THR A 44 5.10 17.14 -10.76
C THR A 44 4.39 15.94 -11.37
N VAL A 45 5.14 14.85 -11.58
CA VAL A 45 4.55 13.58 -12.00
C VAL A 45 3.66 13.09 -10.85
N PRO A 46 2.37 12.82 -11.08
CA PRO A 46 1.51 12.30 -10.03
C PRO A 46 2.08 10.96 -9.54
N THR A 47 2.15 10.78 -8.22
CA THR A 47 2.53 9.50 -7.63
C THR A 47 1.50 8.45 -8.02
N PRO A 48 1.92 7.28 -8.54
CA PRO A 48 0.99 6.20 -8.88
C PRO A 48 0.17 5.81 -7.64
N VAL A 49 -1.15 5.75 -7.79
CA VAL A 49 -2.04 5.18 -6.79
C VAL A 49 -1.71 3.68 -6.66
N PRO A 50 -1.52 3.15 -5.43
CA PRO A 50 -1.40 1.71 -5.23
C PRO A 50 -2.61 0.96 -5.79
N ASN A 51 -2.36 -0.15 -6.49
CA ASN A 51 -3.42 -1.02 -6.99
C ASN A 51 -3.10 -2.49 -6.69
N ASP A 52 -3.68 -2.99 -5.58
CA ASP A 52 -3.50 -4.36 -5.11
C ASP A 52 -4.09 -5.40 -6.05
N LEU A 53 -5.08 -5.04 -6.88
CA LEU A 53 -5.72 -5.92 -7.86
C LEU A 53 -5.21 -5.71 -9.30
N SER A 54 -4.09 -4.99 -9.47
CA SER A 54 -3.53 -4.70 -10.80
C SER A 54 -3.23 -5.96 -11.64
N GLY A 55 -2.91 -7.10 -11.00
CA GLY A 55 -2.75 -8.40 -11.65
C GLY A 55 -4.03 -9.22 -11.82
N GLY A 56 -5.20 -8.65 -11.52
CA GLY A 56 -6.51 -9.31 -11.50
C GLY A 56 -6.83 -10.01 -10.16
N ALA A 57 -5.81 -10.45 -9.43
CA ALA A 57 -5.93 -11.08 -8.12
C ALA A 57 -4.73 -10.76 -7.21
N THR A 58 -4.93 -10.91 -5.90
CA THR A 58 -3.88 -10.84 -4.88
C THR A 58 -4.15 -11.81 -3.75
N GLN A 59 -3.10 -12.31 -3.12
CA GLN A 59 -3.20 -13.19 -1.95
C GLN A 59 -2.63 -12.48 -0.72
N ARG A 60 -3.30 -12.64 0.41
CA ARG A 60 -2.89 -12.13 1.71
C ARG A 60 -2.88 -13.24 2.74
N GLN A 61 -1.98 -13.11 3.70
CA GLN A 61 -1.94 -13.97 4.87
C GLN A 61 -2.09 -13.10 6.12
N LEU A 62 -3.12 -13.37 6.90
CA LEU A 62 -3.47 -12.60 8.10
C LEU A 62 -3.36 -13.50 9.34
N ALA A 63 -2.63 -13.03 10.35
CA ALA A 63 -2.55 -13.71 11.62
C ALA A 63 -3.51 -13.06 12.63
N ALA A 64 -4.29 -13.87 13.33
CA ALA A 64 -5.11 -13.45 14.45
C ALA A 64 -4.98 -14.48 15.57
N GLY A 65 -4.16 -14.21 16.58
CA GLY A 65 -3.90 -15.17 17.65
C GLY A 65 -3.31 -16.49 17.11
N ALA A 66 -4.02 -17.59 17.32
CA ALA A 66 -3.62 -18.93 16.89
C ALA A 66 -4.00 -19.24 15.43
N VAL A 67 -4.86 -18.43 14.81
CA VAL A 67 -5.32 -18.65 13.43
C VAL A 67 -4.46 -17.87 12.45
N THR A 68 -4.09 -18.54 11.38
CA THR A 68 -3.58 -17.91 10.16
C THR A 68 -4.62 -18.10 9.06
N ALA A 69 -5.13 -17.00 8.52
CA ALA A 69 -6.02 -17.00 7.38
C ALA A 69 -5.24 -16.68 6.10
N THR A 70 -5.38 -17.52 5.09
CA THR A 70 -4.93 -17.24 3.72
C THR A 70 -6.15 -16.83 2.91
N ILE A 71 -6.11 -15.62 2.35
CA ILE A 71 -7.22 -15.03 1.60
C ILE A 71 -6.74 -14.69 0.19
N ASP A 72 -7.45 -15.20 -0.80
CA ASP A 72 -7.33 -14.77 -2.18
C ASP A 72 -8.44 -13.75 -2.47
N TYR A 73 -8.06 -12.61 -3.04
CA TYR A 73 -8.96 -11.55 -3.49
C TYR A 73 -8.83 -11.40 -5.00
N TRP A 74 -9.96 -11.24 -5.69
CA TRP A 74 -9.97 -10.94 -7.12
C TRP A 74 -11.21 -10.16 -7.52
N SER A 75 -11.16 -9.53 -8.69
CA SER A 75 -12.35 -8.99 -9.34
C SER A 75 -12.63 -9.75 -10.63
N THR A 76 -13.91 -9.99 -10.92
CA THR A 76 -14.33 -10.48 -12.24
C THR A 76 -14.51 -9.36 -13.25
N LEU A 77 -14.53 -8.11 -12.78
CA LEU A 77 -14.52 -6.91 -13.62
C LEU A 77 -13.07 -6.54 -13.89
N SER A 78 -12.72 -6.31 -15.15
CA SER A 78 -11.34 -5.98 -15.52
C SER A 78 -10.94 -4.60 -14.98
N MET A 79 -9.67 -4.39 -14.64
CA MET A 79 -9.22 -3.16 -13.97
C MET A 79 -9.41 -1.89 -14.80
N ASP A 80 -9.52 -2.00 -16.12
CA ASP A 80 -9.89 -0.94 -17.06
C ASP A 80 -11.39 -0.63 -17.09
N GLU A 81 -12.22 -1.46 -16.46
CA GLU A 81 -13.65 -1.23 -16.28
C GLU A 81 -14.00 -0.80 -14.84
N TRP A 82 -13.00 -0.68 -13.96
CA TRP A 82 -13.15 -0.16 -12.60
C TRP A 82 -13.32 1.36 -12.59
N THR A 83 -14.47 1.84 -13.09
CA THR A 83 -14.82 3.26 -13.11
C THR A 83 -15.60 3.68 -11.87
N ALA A 84 -15.78 5.01 -11.70
CA ALA A 84 -16.57 5.56 -10.60
C ALA A 84 -18.03 5.07 -10.60
N GLU A 85 -18.66 5.01 -11.78
CA GLU A 85 -20.07 4.64 -11.93
C GLU A 85 -20.32 3.12 -11.95
N ALA A 86 -19.31 2.31 -12.26
CA ALA A 86 -19.44 0.87 -12.35
C ALA A 86 -19.74 0.21 -10.99
N ILE A 87 -20.48 -0.89 -11.01
CA ILE A 87 -20.55 -1.80 -9.86
C ILE A 87 -19.34 -2.72 -9.93
N LYS A 88 -18.50 -2.70 -8.90
CA LYS A 88 -17.21 -3.39 -8.87
C LYS A 88 -17.31 -4.63 -7.98
N PRO A 89 -17.41 -5.85 -8.55
CA PRO A 89 -17.46 -7.09 -7.79
C PRO A 89 -16.07 -7.45 -7.25
N VAL A 90 -15.98 -7.74 -5.96
CA VAL A 90 -14.78 -8.22 -5.29
C VAL A 90 -15.08 -9.56 -4.66
N SER A 91 -14.48 -10.60 -5.23
CA SER A 91 -14.64 -11.97 -4.77
C SER A 91 -13.48 -12.35 -3.86
N ILE A 92 -13.79 -13.16 -2.86
CA ILE A 92 -12.84 -13.66 -1.88
C ILE A 92 -12.94 -15.18 -1.76
N SER A 93 -11.80 -15.81 -1.48
CA SER A 93 -11.68 -17.19 -1.04
C SER A 93 -10.79 -17.21 0.19
N LEU A 94 -11.26 -17.80 1.28
CA LEU A 94 -10.59 -17.79 2.57
C LEU A 94 -10.47 -19.22 3.10
N ILE A 95 -9.26 -19.58 3.48
CA ILE A 95 -8.95 -20.82 4.20
C ILE A 95 -8.09 -20.48 5.42
N THR A 96 -8.20 -21.29 6.46
CA THR A 96 -7.44 -21.07 7.70
C THR A 96 -6.62 -22.29 8.08
N THR A 97 -5.55 -22.02 8.80
CA THR A 97 -4.80 -22.98 9.61
C THR A 97 -4.77 -22.51 11.06
N VAL A 98 -4.54 -23.43 11.99
CA VAL A 98 -4.41 -23.14 13.42
C VAL A 98 -3.07 -23.66 13.95
N THR A 99 -2.47 -22.95 14.90
CA THR A 99 -1.22 -23.36 15.55
C THR A 99 -1.30 -23.13 17.06
N PRO A 100 -1.02 -24.17 17.89
CA PRO A 100 -0.77 -25.56 17.51
C PRO A 100 -2.01 -26.21 16.88
N ASP A 101 -1.78 -27.21 16.02
CA ASP A 101 -2.85 -28.03 15.45
C ASP A 101 -3.06 -29.27 16.31
N ASP A 102 -3.82 -29.12 17.41
CA ASP A 102 -4.17 -30.26 18.27
C ASP A 102 -5.53 -30.86 17.88
N GLY A 103 -6.09 -30.47 16.72
CA GLY A 103 -7.42 -30.87 16.27
C GLY A 103 -8.56 -29.93 16.69
N GLN A 104 -8.25 -28.68 17.06
CA GLN A 104 -9.26 -27.63 17.25
C GLN A 104 -9.85 -27.22 15.89
N LYS A 105 -11.15 -26.95 15.84
CA LYS A 105 -11.81 -26.41 14.65
C LYS A 105 -11.82 -24.88 14.67
N VAL A 106 -11.77 -24.28 13.47
CA VAL A 106 -11.86 -22.84 13.24
C VAL A 106 -13.11 -22.55 12.42
N TYR A 107 -13.95 -21.64 12.91
CA TYR A 107 -15.20 -21.26 12.28
C TYR A 107 -15.20 -19.76 11.96
N LEU A 108 -15.64 -19.40 10.76
CA LEU A 108 -15.94 -18.01 10.41
C LEU A 108 -17.36 -17.68 10.88
N GLN A 109 -17.49 -16.66 11.71
CA GLN A 109 -18.80 -16.13 12.12
C GLN A 109 -19.27 -14.99 11.24
N ARG A 110 -18.35 -14.12 10.82
CA ARG A 110 -18.71 -12.91 10.09
C ARG A 110 -17.56 -12.43 9.22
N ALA A 111 -17.89 -12.09 7.98
CA ALA A 111 -17.04 -11.32 7.10
C ALA A 111 -17.71 -9.97 6.82
N THR A 112 -16.95 -8.89 6.84
CA THR A 112 -17.46 -7.54 6.58
C THR A 112 -16.53 -6.82 5.62
N MET A 113 -17.10 -6.13 4.64
CA MET A 113 -16.38 -5.25 3.71
C MET A 113 -16.99 -3.85 3.78
N THR A 114 -16.14 -2.84 3.96
CA THR A 114 -16.50 -1.42 3.84
C THR A 114 -15.64 -0.78 2.77
N ALA A 115 -16.26 -0.07 1.83
CA ALA A 115 -15.55 0.64 0.77
C ALA A 115 -15.48 2.14 1.10
N VAL A 116 -14.27 2.69 1.06
CA VAL A 116 -14.00 4.11 1.31
C VAL A 116 -13.38 4.71 0.04
N PRO A 117 -14.16 5.40 -0.79
CA PRO A 117 -13.62 6.10 -1.95
C PRO A 117 -12.74 7.26 -1.48
N SER A 118 -11.73 7.59 -2.28
CA SER A 118 -10.77 8.65 -1.96
C SER A 118 -10.36 9.41 -3.21
N SER A 119 -10.01 10.67 -3.00
CA SER A 119 -9.54 11.61 -4.02
C SER A 119 -8.17 12.16 -3.61
N PRO A 120 -7.49 12.95 -4.47
CA PRO A 120 -6.26 13.64 -4.09
C PRO A 120 -6.41 14.59 -2.89
N THR A 121 -7.63 15.06 -2.60
CA THR A 121 -7.89 15.95 -1.46
C THR A 121 -8.17 15.21 -0.15
N GLY A 122 -8.37 13.89 -0.21
CA GLY A 122 -8.62 13.04 0.96
C GLY A 122 -9.69 11.98 0.74
N ALA A 123 -9.99 11.24 1.80
CA ALA A 123 -11.06 10.26 1.84
C ALA A 123 -12.43 10.94 1.71
N LEU A 124 -13.32 10.28 0.98
CA LEU A 124 -14.72 10.65 0.81
C LEU A 124 -15.60 9.81 1.75
N ASP A 125 -16.92 10.05 1.72
CA ASP A 125 -17.86 9.30 2.55
C ASP A 125 -17.82 7.80 2.23
N ALA A 126 -17.69 6.98 3.28
CA ALA A 126 -17.68 5.53 3.16
C ALA A 126 -19.05 5.01 2.71
N LEU A 127 -19.03 3.99 1.86
CA LEU A 127 -20.23 3.25 1.50
C LEU A 127 -20.73 2.43 2.69
N ALA A 128 -22.02 2.07 2.67
CA ALA A 128 -22.60 1.20 3.68
C ALA A 128 -21.84 -0.14 3.75
N PRO A 129 -21.52 -0.65 4.96
CA PRO A 129 -20.82 -1.90 5.11
C PRO A 129 -21.68 -3.06 4.60
N GLN A 130 -21.05 -3.99 3.89
CA GLN A 130 -21.64 -5.27 3.52
C GLN A 130 -21.17 -6.33 4.50
N VAL A 131 -22.12 -7.08 5.04
CA VAL A 131 -21.87 -8.06 6.10
C VAL A 131 -22.42 -9.40 5.65
N ASP A 132 -21.57 -10.42 5.61
CA ASP A 132 -21.99 -11.81 5.62
C ASP A 132 -21.82 -12.36 7.03
N SER A 133 -22.89 -12.91 7.60
CA SER A 133 -22.91 -13.47 8.95
C SER A 133 -23.44 -14.89 8.90
N SER A 134 -22.76 -15.79 9.62
CA SER A 134 -23.11 -17.19 9.60
C SER A 134 -24.52 -17.44 10.13
N THR A 135 -25.29 -18.22 9.37
CA THR A 135 -26.64 -18.67 9.74
C THR A 135 -26.63 -20.00 10.49
N VAL A 136 -25.46 -20.57 10.76
CA VAL A 136 -25.28 -21.84 11.49
C VAL A 136 -24.42 -21.63 12.73
N SER A 137 -24.72 -22.38 13.78
CA SER A 137 -23.92 -22.36 15.01
C SER A 137 -22.83 -23.44 14.96
N PRO A 138 -21.57 -23.14 15.35
CA PRO A 138 -21.08 -21.85 15.85
C PRO A 138 -20.67 -20.86 14.74
N GLY A 139 -20.51 -21.33 13.51
CA GLY A 139 -20.13 -20.57 12.31
C GLY A 139 -19.85 -21.52 11.14
N TYR A 140 -19.37 -21.00 10.01
CA TYR A 140 -18.93 -21.82 8.87
C TYR A 140 -17.54 -22.39 9.12
N LEU A 141 -17.34 -23.70 8.94
CA LEU A 141 -16.01 -24.31 9.07
C LEU A 141 -15.08 -23.81 7.95
N VAL A 142 -13.95 -23.20 8.32
CA VAL A 142 -12.98 -22.61 7.36
C VAL A 142 -11.56 -23.15 7.55
N LEU A 143 -11.44 -24.29 8.24
CA LEU A 143 -10.17 -25.00 8.40
C LEU A 143 -9.94 -25.89 7.18
N ASP A 144 -8.71 -25.93 6.67
CA ASP A 144 -8.34 -26.79 5.54
C ASP A 144 -8.88 -28.22 5.67
N PRO A 145 -9.48 -28.79 4.61
CA PRO A 145 -9.60 -28.28 3.22
C PRO A 145 -10.86 -27.42 2.96
N TYR A 146 -11.61 -27.04 3.99
CA TYR A 146 -12.84 -26.27 3.84
C TYR A 146 -12.54 -24.78 3.74
N SER A 147 -13.06 -24.14 2.69
CA SER A 147 -12.93 -22.70 2.47
C SER A 147 -14.26 -21.98 2.51
N TYR A 148 -14.19 -20.69 2.79
CA TYR A 148 -15.28 -19.73 2.63
C TYR A 148 -15.09 -18.96 1.34
N SER A 149 -16.17 -18.68 0.60
CA SER A 149 -16.13 -17.85 -0.59
C SER A 149 -17.34 -16.92 -0.66
N GLN A 150 -17.09 -15.67 -1.04
CA GLN A 150 -18.14 -14.64 -1.12
C GLN A 150 -17.75 -13.57 -2.14
N THR A 151 -18.74 -12.93 -2.75
CA THR A 151 -18.55 -11.72 -3.55
C THR A 151 -19.22 -10.54 -2.86
N PHE A 152 -18.47 -9.45 -2.67
CA PHE A 152 -18.98 -8.16 -2.23
C PHE A 152 -19.04 -7.20 -3.42
N ASN A 153 -20.07 -6.37 -3.50
CA ASN A 153 -20.28 -5.47 -4.62
C ASN A 153 -20.05 -4.02 -4.20
N VAL A 154 -18.93 -3.42 -4.60
CA VAL A 154 -18.70 -1.98 -4.36
C VAL A 154 -19.58 -1.21 -5.33
N GLY A 155 -20.49 -0.40 -4.80
CA GLY A 155 -21.40 0.41 -5.60
C GLY A 155 -20.70 1.57 -6.33
N PRO A 156 -21.48 2.41 -7.03
CA PRO A 156 -20.99 3.66 -7.58
C PRO A 156 -20.38 4.54 -6.49
N VAL A 157 -19.32 5.26 -6.83
CA VAL A 157 -18.63 6.22 -5.97
C VAL A 157 -18.65 7.62 -6.62
N PRO A 158 -18.41 8.70 -5.86
CA PRO A 158 -18.35 10.04 -6.43
C PRO A 158 -17.34 10.14 -7.59
N ALA A 159 -17.64 10.95 -8.61
CA ALA A 159 -16.84 11.04 -9.83
C ALA A 159 -15.43 11.61 -9.59
N GLU A 160 -15.23 12.33 -8.48
CA GLU A 160 -13.94 12.83 -8.03
C GLU A 160 -13.05 11.77 -7.35
N ALA A 161 -13.58 10.57 -7.10
CA ALA A 161 -12.81 9.48 -6.52
C ALA A 161 -11.80 8.95 -7.54
N THR A 162 -10.54 8.82 -7.13
CA THR A 162 -9.46 8.26 -7.95
C THR A 162 -9.07 6.85 -7.53
N TYR A 163 -9.48 6.43 -6.33
CA TYR A 163 -9.30 5.06 -5.85
C TYR A 163 -10.31 4.72 -4.76
N VAL A 164 -10.43 3.43 -4.47
CA VAL A 164 -11.23 2.92 -3.36
C VAL A 164 -10.36 2.10 -2.44
N THR A 165 -10.48 2.36 -1.14
CA THR A 165 -9.91 1.53 -0.09
C THR A 165 -10.98 0.57 0.42
N LEU A 166 -10.73 -0.73 0.28
CA LEU A 166 -11.60 -1.80 0.75
C LEU A 166 -11.09 -2.32 2.09
N GLN A 167 -11.89 -2.14 3.13
CA GLN A 167 -11.56 -2.56 4.48
C GLN A 167 -12.32 -3.85 4.79
N PHE A 168 -11.58 -4.92 5.06
CA PHE A 168 -12.14 -6.23 5.41
C PHE A 168 -11.95 -6.51 6.90
N SER A 169 -12.96 -7.15 7.50
CA SER A 169 -12.89 -7.71 8.85
C SER A 169 -13.45 -9.11 8.86
N TYR A 170 -12.72 -10.04 9.46
CA TYR A 170 -13.09 -11.44 9.60
C TYR A 170 -13.11 -11.82 11.07
N ASP A 171 -14.27 -12.25 11.57
CA ASP A 171 -14.44 -12.74 12.93
C ASP A 171 -14.47 -14.27 12.93
N PHE A 172 -13.46 -14.86 13.55
CA PHE A 172 -13.30 -16.30 13.73
C PHE A 172 -13.64 -16.73 15.16
N LEU A 173 -14.15 -17.95 15.28
CA LEU A 173 -14.24 -18.70 16.52
C LEU A 173 -13.35 -19.93 16.45
N VAL A 174 -12.43 -20.04 17.40
CA VAL A 174 -11.54 -21.19 17.55
C VAL A 174 -11.98 -22.00 18.76
N GLN A 175 -12.13 -23.32 18.62
CA GLN A 175 -12.38 -24.17 19.78
C GLN A 175 -11.23 -24.06 20.78
N THR A 176 -11.52 -23.90 22.07
CA THR A 176 -10.46 -23.81 23.11
C THR A 176 -9.70 -25.13 23.28
N THR A 177 -10.39 -26.25 23.11
CA THR A 177 -9.82 -27.61 23.04
C THR A 177 -10.58 -28.43 21.99
N PRO A 178 -9.98 -29.52 21.46
CA PRO A 178 -10.66 -30.38 20.49
C PRO A 178 -12.00 -30.86 21.03
N THR A 179 -13.04 -30.82 20.19
CA THR A 179 -14.44 -31.20 20.53
C THR A 179 -15.18 -30.27 21.51
N SER A 180 -14.53 -29.23 22.03
CA SER A 180 -15.15 -28.27 22.96
C SER A 180 -16.30 -27.46 22.34
N SER A 181 -17.28 -27.08 23.16
CA SER A 181 -18.31 -26.08 22.84
C SER A 181 -17.95 -24.68 23.35
N GLU A 182 -16.74 -24.50 23.88
CA GLU A 182 -16.19 -23.20 24.26
C GLU A 182 -15.28 -22.68 23.14
N TYR A 183 -15.43 -21.39 22.83
CA TYR A 183 -14.76 -20.77 21.69
C TYR A 183 -14.05 -19.50 22.08
N ALA A 184 -12.84 -19.30 21.56
CA ALA A 184 -12.12 -18.04 21.60
C ALA A 184 -12.40 -17.25 20.32
N LYS A 185 -12.81 -15.98 20.48
CA LYS A 185 -12.96 -15.07 19.34
C LYS A 185 -11.60 -14.54 18.90
N GLN A 186 -11.34 -14.58 17.60
CA GLN A 186 -10.18 -13.97 16.97
C GLN A 186 -10.64 -13.13 15.78
N THR A 187 -10.14 -11.90 15.65
CA THR A 187 -10.50 -11.00 14.56
C THR A 187 -9.27 -10.68 13.74
N ALA A 188 -9.38 -10.83 12.42
CA ALA A 188 -8.39 -10.37 11.46
C ALA A 188 -8.97 -9.22 10.64
N THR A 189 -8.15 -8.22 10.32
CA THR A 189 -8.54 -7.11 9.44
C THR A 189 -7.53 -6.94 8.32
N ASP A 190 -8.00 -6.52 7.16
CA ASP A 190 -7.17 -6.28 5.98
C ASP A 190 -7.63 -5.03 5.24
N THR A 191 -6.76 -4.49 4.40
CA THR A 191 -7.06 -3.33 3.58
C THR A 191 -6.46 -3.49 2.20
N LEU A 192 -7.29 -3.34 1.17
CA LEU A 192 -6.87 -3.30 -0.22
C LEU A 192 -7.12 -1.90 -0.79
N THR A 193 -6.18 -1.40 -1.59
CA THR A 193 -6.36 -0.19 -2.39
C THR A 193 -6.48 -0.58 -3.85
N VAL A 194 -7.56 -0.14 -4.50
CA VAL A 194 -7.80 -0.38 -5.92
C VAL A 194 -8.00 0.95 -6.61
N ALA A 195 -7.16 1.23 -7.60
CA ALA A 195 -7.27 2.43 -8.42
C ALA A 195 -8.53 2.38 -9.29
N LEU A 196 -9.14 3.55 -9.51
CA LEU A 196 -10.20 3.71 -10.48
C LEU A 196 -9.61 4.18 -11.80
N THR A 197 -10.25 3.79 -12.89
CA THR A 197 -10.02 4.37 -14.21
C THR A 197 -11.06 5.45 -14.49
N ASP A 198 -10.63 6.47 -15.21
CA ASP A 198 -11.50 7.53 -15.74
C ASP A 198 -12.35 7.01 -16.91
#